data_AF-A7TL30-F1
#
_entry.id   AF-A7TL30-F1
#
_cell.length_a   1.000
_cell.length_b   1.000
_cell.length_c   1.000
_cell.angle_alpha   90.00
_cell.angle_beta   90.00
_cell.angle_gamma   90.00
#
_symmetry.space_group_name_H-M   'P 1'
#
loop_
_entity.id
_entity.type
_entity.pdbx_description
1 polymer ?
#
loop_
_entity_poly.entity_id
_entity_poly.type
_entity_poly.pdbx_seq_one_letter_code
_entity_poly.pdbx_strand_id
1 'polypeptide(L)'
;MLTGISPFYGDGSEQNIIHNTKTAKLNFNSKQWNLVSDNAKDFVGKLLTVEVKKRMDTDQSFAHDWIYRHKDKLEKIYLKKILSIDNNDGTLDNNFKFDWKRRLPKYVSVASNTSVRTKKVKRQL
;
A
#
# COMPACT_ATOMS: atom_id res chain seq x y z
N MET A 1 -12.26 -2.13 1.57
CA MET A 1 -11.70 -3.41 1.11
C MET A 1 -12.67 -4.00 0.08
N LEU A 2 -12.19 -4.57 -1.04
CA LEU A 2 -13.03 -4.90 -2.20
C LEU A 2 -14.03 -6.04 -1.95
N THR A 3 -13.56 -7.16 -1.39
CA THR A 3 -14.34 -8.40 -1.26
C THR A 3 -14.60 -8.82 0.19
N GLY A 4 -13.89 -8.24 1.16
CA GLY A 4 -13.99 -8.58 2.58
C GLY A 4 -13.34 -9.90 2.99
N ILE A 5 -12.78 -10.67 2.05
CA ILE A 5 -12.14 -11.97 2.27
C ILE A 5 -10.72 -11.93 1.72
N SER A 6 -9.79 -12.67 2.35
CA SER A 6 -8.43 -12.83 1.82
C SER A 6 -8.46 -13.37 0.39
N PRO A 7 -7.69 -12.79 -0.54
CA PRO A 7 -7.73 -13.18 -1.94
C PRO A 7 -7.11 -14.57 -2.20
N PHE A 8 -6.40 -15.13 -1.22
CA PHE A 8 -5.81 -16.49 -1.27
C PHE A 8 -6.60 -17.54 -0.49
N TYR A 9 -7.78 -17.18 0.05
CA TYR A 9 -8.55 -18.04 0.96
C TYR A 9 -8.97 -19.38 0.34
N GLY A 10 -9.10 -19.45 -0.99
CA GLY A 10 -9.31 -20.71 -1.72
C GLY A 10 -10.49 -21.51 -1.18
N ASP A 11 -10.22 -22.74 -0.74
CA ASP A 11 -11.16 -23.67 -0.10
C ASP A 11 -11.13 -23.61 1.45
N GLY A 12 -10.38 -22.67 2.03
CA GLY A 12 -10.21 -22.51 3.48
C GLY A 12 -9.13 -23.41 4.09
N SER A 13 -8.51 -24.31 3.31
CA SER A 13 -7.42 -25.16 3.80
C SER A 13 -6.12 -24.36 3.90
N GLU A 14 -5.43 -24.44 5.03
CA GLU A 14 -4.16 -23.73 5.27
C GLU A 14 -3.12 -24.04 4.19
N GLN A 15 -3.02 -25.31 3.78
CA GLN A 15 -2.06 -25.74 2.74
C GLN A 15 -2.30 -25.04 1.41
N ASN A 16 -3.57 -24.90 1.01
CA ASN A 16 -3.95 -24.22 -0.22
C ASN A 16 -3.77 -22.71 -0.11
N ILE A 17 -4.05 -22.11 1.04
CA ILE A 17 -3.80 -20.68 1.28
C ILE A 17 -2.31 -20.38 1.12
N ILE A 18 -1.45 -21.18 1.75
CA ILE A 18 0.01 -21.02 1.64
C ILE A 18 0.46 -21.22 0.19
N HIS A 19 -0.04 -22.25 -0.49
CA HIS A 19 0.30 -22.53 -1.89
C HIS A 19 -0.11 -21.38 -2.83
N ASN A 20 -1.36 -20.90 -2.71
CA ASN A 20 -1.89 -19.80 -3.52
C ASN A 20 -1.15 -18.50 -3.24
N THR A 21 -0.76 -18.25 -1.98
CA THR A 21 0.04 -17.07 -1.60
C THR A 21 1.43 -17.14 -2.24
N LYS A 22 2.10 -18.30 -2.20
CA LYS A 22 3.43 -18.48 -2.81
C LYS A 22 3.42 -18.34 -4.32
N THR A 23 2.37 -18.82 -4.97
CA THR A 23 2.22 -18.79 -6.44
C THR A 23 1.52 -17.53 -6.94
N ALA A 24 1.06 -16.66 -6.03
CA ALA A 24 0.14 -15.56 -6.29
C ALA A 24 -1.06 -15.95 -7.18
N LYS A 25 -1.57 -17.16 -7.00
CA LYS A 25 -2.70 -17.65 -7.79
C LYS A 25 -4.00 -17.07 -7.25
N LEU A 26 -4.54 -16.11 -7.98
CA LEU A 26 -5.80 -15.43 -7.68
C LEU A 26 -6.90 -15.89 -8.63
N ASN A 27 -8.06 -16.21 -8.07
CA ASN A 27 -9.22 -16.56 -8.87
C ASN A 27 -10.21 -15.39 -8.92
N PHE A 28 -10.13 -14.57 -9.96
CA PHE A 28 -11.05 -13.45 -10.19
C PHE A 28 -12.45 -13.87 -10.69
N ASN A 29 -12.64 -15.16 -11.00
CA ASN A 29 -13.94 -15.71 -11.41
C ASN A 29 -14.78 -16.17 -10.21
N SER A 30 -14.26 -16.02 -8.98
CA SER A 30 -15.01 -16.38 -7.78
C SER A 30 -16.12 -15.35 -7.50
N LYS A 31 -17.21 -15.79 -6.86
CA LYS A 31 -18.42 -14.98 -6.62
C LYS A 31 -18.12 -13.63 -5.94
N GLN A 32 -17.07 -13.57 -5.13
CA GLN A 32 -16.67 -12.35 -4.41
C GLN A 32 -16.18 -11.24 -5.34
N TRP A 33 -15.62 -11.59 -6.51
CA TRP A 33 -15.07 -10.64 -7.47
C TRP A 33 -16.07 -10.23 -8.56
N ASN A 34 -17.28 -10.79 -8.57
CA ASN A 34 -18.30 -10.50 -9.58
C ASN A 34 -18.73 -9.03 -9.58
N LEU A 35 -18.76 -8.38 -8.42
CA LEU A 35 -19.14 -6.97 -8.28
C LEU A 35 -17.95 -5.99 -8.44
N VAL A 36 -16.74 -6.52 -8.61
CA VAL A 36 -15.53 -5.72 -8.73
C VAL A 36 -15.28 -5.43 -10.21
N SER A 37 -14.96 -4.18 -10.54
CA SER A 37 -14.67 -3.78 -11.91
C SER A 37 -13.38 -4.43 -12.44
N ASP A 38 -13.32 -4.67 -13.74
CA ASP A 38 -12.15 -5.34 -14.35
C ASP A 38 -10.86 -4.53 -14.20
N ASN A 39 -10.96 -3.20 -14.22
CA ASN A 39 -9.83 -2.31 -13.95
C ASN A 39 -9.28 -2.47 -12.51
N ALA A 40 -10.14 -2.73 -11.53
CA ALA A 40 -9.71 -3.00 -10.17
C ALA A 40 -9.08 -4.39 -10.04
N LYS A 41 -9.59 -5.39 -10.77
CA LYS A 41 -8.99 -6.74 -10.83
C LYS A 41 -7.60 -6.70 -11.44
N ASP A 42 -7.43 -5.99 -12.56
CA ASP A 42 -6.15 -5.79 -13.23
C ASP A 42 -5.12 -5.12 -12.31
N PHE A 43 -5.53 -4.05 -11.63
CA PHE A 43 -4.69 -3.36 -10.65
C PHE A 43 -4.19 -4.30 -9.54
N VAL A 44 -5.09 -5.08 -8.95
CA VAL A 44 -4.75 -6.04 -7.88
C VAL A 44 -3.83 -7.14 -8.41
N GLY A 45 -4.07 -7.63 -9.63
CA GLY A 45 -3.22 -8.62 -10.29
C GLY A 45 -1.77 -8.14 -10.44
N LYS A 46 -1.58 -6.89 -10.92
CA LYS A 46 -0.25 -6.28 -11.07
C LYS A 46 0.48 -6.09 -9.74
N LEU A 47 -0.24 -5.69 -8.69
CA LEU A 47 0.33 -5.57 -7.33
C LEU A 47 0.76 -6.91 -6.74
N LEU A 48 -0.02 -7.96 -6.98
CA LEU A 48 0.22 -9.28 -6.42
C LEU A 48 1.11 -10.16 -7.30
N THR A 49 1.88 -9.57 -8.22
CA THR A 49 2.85 -10.31 -9.05
C THR A 49 3.95 -10.94 -8.18
N VAL A 50 4.23 -12.24 -8.41
CA VAL A 50 5.28 -13.00 -7.71
C VAL A 50 6.66 -12.40 -7.99
N GLU A 51 6.95 -12.14 -9.26
CA GLU A 51 8.23 -11.61 -9.70
C GLU A 51 8.37 -10.15 -9.29
N VAL A 52 9.32 -9.87 -8.39
CA VAL A 52 9.53 -8.53 -7.83
C VAL A 52 9.84 -7.49 -8.91
N LYS A 53 10.59 -7.85 -9.94
CA LYS A 53 10.95 -6.93 -11.05
C LYS A 53 9.77 -6.54 -11.94
N LYS A 54 8.73 -7.37 -11.98
CA LYS A 54 7.50 -7.11 -12.75
C LYS A 54 6.39 -6.57 -11.86
N ARG A 55 6.58 -6.58 -10.54
CA ARG A 55 5.62 -6.05 -9.59
C ARG A 55 5.52 -4.55 -9.79
N MET A 56 4.28 -4.08 -9.82
CA MET A 56 4.00 -2.67 -9.98
C MET A 56 4.53 -1.87 -8.78
N ASP A 57 5.32 -0.85 -9.07
CA ASP A 57 5.83 0.09 -8.07
C ASP A 57 4.74 1.05 -7.58
N THR A 58 5.02 1.75 -6.47
CA THR A 58 4.10 2.73 -5.89
C THR A 58 3.72 3.83 -6.89
N ASP A 59 4.69 4.40 -7.61
CA ASP A 59 4.44 5.47 -8.58
C ASP A 59 3.59 4.98 -9.76
N GLN A 60 3.89 3.76 -10.25
CA GLN A 60 3.08 3.11 -11.28
C GLN A 60 1.66 2.81 -10.78
N SER A 61 1.52 2.47 -9.50
CA SER A 61 0.21 2.21 -8.88
C SER A 61 -0.66 3.46 -8.86
N PHE A 62 -0.07 4.65 -8.62
CA PHE A 62 -0.80 5.92 -8.70
C PHE A 62 -1.16 6.32 -10.13
N ALA A 63 -0.34 5.92 -11.11
CA ALA A 63 -0.60 6.15 -12.52
C ALA A 63 -1.65 5.20 -13.12
N HIS A 64 -1.96 4.09 -12.46
CA HIS A 64 -2.94 3.14 -12.95
C HIS A 64 -4.34 3.76 -13.02
N ASP A 65 -5.07 3.53 -14.12
CA ASP A 65 -6.40 4.08 -14.40
C ASP A 65 -7.37 4.00 -13.21
N TRP A 66 -7.33 2.89 -12.47
CA TRP A 66 -8.20 2.67 -11.33
C TRP A 66 -8.00 3.71 -10.21
N ILE A 67 -6.74 4.08 -9.93
CA ILE A 67 -6.37 5.05 -8.91
C ILE A 67 -6.35 6.47 -9.48
N TYR A 68 -5.79 6.65 -10.68
CA TYR A 68 -5.61 7.95 -11.32
C TYR A 68 -6.92 8.74 -11.42
N ARG A 69 -8.02 8.07 -11.79
CA ARG A 69 -9.37 8.69 -11.87
C ARG A 69 -9.87 9.28 -10.54
N HIS A 70 -9.31 8.86 -9.42
CA HIS A 70 -9.69 9.29 -8.08
C HIS A 70 -8.64 10.18 -7.41
N LYS A 71 -7.54 10.51 -8.11
CA LYS A 71 -6.37 11.19 -7.54
C LYS A 71 -6.72 12.50 -6.85
N ASP A 72 -7.48 13.38 -7.49
CA ASP A 72 -7.85 14.69 -6.93
C ASP A 72 -8.66 14.55 -5.64
N LYS A 73 -9.54 13.55 -5.57
CA LYS A 73 -10.33 13.27 -4.37
C LYS A 73 -9.44 12.71 -3.25
N LEU A 74 -8.50 11.83 -3.60
CA LEU A 74 -7.54 11.26 -2.64
C LEU A 74 -6.62 12.34 -2.07
N GLU A 75 -6.14 13.26 -2.90
CA GLU A 75 -5.31 14.39 -2.47
C GLU A 75 -6.06 15.31 -1.51
N LYS A 76 -7.31 15.68 -1.82
CA LYS A 76 -8.17 16.44 -0.89
C LYS A 76 -8.37 15.72 0.44
N ILE A 77 -8.60 14.40 0.42
CA ILE A 77 -8.74 13.60 1.64
C ILE A 77 -7.43 13.59 2.43
N TYR A 78 -6.28 13.44 1.77
CA TYR A 78 -4.97 13.42 2.41
C TYR A 78 -4.66 14.78 3.05
N LEU A 79 -4.81 15.88 2.31
CA LEU A 79 -4.58 17.24 2.80
C LEU A 79 -5.47 17.55 4.01
N LYS A 80 -6.77 17.25 3.91
CA LYS A 80 -7.72 17.52 4.99
C LYS A 80 -7.56 16.59 6.19
N LYS A 81 -7.43 15.29 5.96
CA LYS A 81 -7.45 14.31 7.05
C LYS A 81 -6.08 14.08 7.63
N ILE A 82 -5.01 14.02 6.84
CA ILE A 82 -3.67 13.67 7.35
C ILE A 82 -2.90 14.93 7.69
N LEU A 83 -2.95 15.93 6.80
CA LEU A 83 -2.27 17.20 7.04
C LEU A 83 -3.18 18.25 7.70
N SER A 84 -4.49 18.08 7.83
CA SER A 84 -5.36 19.10 8.46
C SER A 84 -5.24 20.50 7.84
N ILE A 85 -4.91 20.58 6.55
CA ILE A 85 -4.85 21.85 5.79
C ILE A 85 -6.26 22.13 5.28
N ASP A 86 -6.89 23.21 5.77
CA ASP A 86 -8.16 23.72 5.25
C ASP A 86 -7.91 24.95 4.36
N ASN A 87 -8.47 24.95 3.16
CA ASN A 87 -8.29 26.01 2.15
C ASN A 87 -9.05 27.32 2.46
N ASN A 88 -9.58 27.47 3.68
CA ASN A 88 -10.45 28.60 4.07
C ASN A 88 -9.78 29.60 5.01
N ASP A 89 -8.52 29.41 5.38
CA ASP A 89 -7.75 30.43 6.08
C ASP A 89 -6.41 30.63 5.37
N GLY A 90 -6.14 31.87 4.97
CA GLY A 90 -4.89 32.28 4.33
C GLY A 90 -3.72 32.35 5.30
N THR A 91 -3.86 31.86 6.54
CA THR A 91 -2.78 31.76 7.49
C THR A 91 -2.14 30.37 7.44
N LEU A 92 -0.87 30.33 7.06
CA LEU A 92 0.00 29.22 7.43
C LEU A 92 0.20 29.30 8.93
N ASP A 93 -0.73 28.74 9.69
CA ASP A 93 -0.56 28.55 11.12
C ASP A 93 0.63 27.59 11.32
N ASN A 94 1.79 28.17 11.59
CA ASN A 94 3.03 27.47 11.99
C ASN A 94 2.87 26.62 13.26
N ASN A 95 1.67 26.59 13.83
CA ASN A 95 1.27 25.79 14.97
C ASN A 95 0.43 24.59 14.52
N PHE A 96 0.97 23.84 13.55
CA PHE A 96 0.49 22.52 13.18
C PHE A 96 0.50 21.64 14.43
N LYS A 97 -0.61 21.63 15.16
CA LYS A 97 -0.83 20.74 16.29
C LYS A 97 -1.05 19.36 15.71
N PHE A 98 0.07 18.70 15.38
CA PHE A 98 0.12 17.29 15.04
C PHE A 98 -0.37 16.55 16.29
N ASP A 99 -1.67 16.34 16.40
CA ASP A 99 -2.25 15.59 17.51
C ASP A 99 -1.85 14.12 17.33
N TRP A 100 -0.67 13.81 17.85
CA TRP A 100 -0.06 12.49 17.93
C TRP A 100 -0.97 11.45 18.62
N LYS A 101 -2.09 11.87 19.21
CA LYS A 101 -3.17 10.97 19.67
C LYS A 101 -3.73 10.10 18.55
N ARG A 102 -3.47 10.39 17.28
CA ARG A 102 -3.45 9.35 16.25
C ARG A 102 -2.25 8.44 16.48
N ARG A 103 -2.46 7.39 17.28
CA ARG A 103 -1.45 6.36 17.55
C ARG A 103 -0.92 5.85 16.21
N LEU A 104 0.31 6.21 15.88
CA LEU A 104 1.04 5.58 14.79
C LEU A 104 1.06 4.07 15.07
N PRO A 105 0.81 3.20 14.07
CA PRO A 105 1.04 1.77 14.22
C PRO A 105 2.48 1.56 14.74
N LYS A 106 2.67 0.55 15.59
CA LYS A 106 3.91 0.33 16.38
C LYS A 106 5.23 0.30 15.57
N TYR A 107 5.17 0.27 14.24
CA TYR A 107 6.32 0.59 13.41
C TYR A 107 5.90 1.38 12.15
N VAL A 108 6.54 2.52 11.94
CA VAL A 108 6.80 3.13 10.63
C VAL A 108 8.18 3.77 10.76
N SER A 109 9.22 3.05 10.36
CA SER A 109 10.55 3.63 10.15
C SER A 109 10.72 3.87 8.66
N VAL A 110 10.55 5.12 8.25
CA VAL A 110 10.98 5.58 6.94
C VAL A 110 12.09 6.59 7.17
N ALA A 111 13.33 6.10 7.13
CA ALA A 111 14.51 6.93 7.03
C ALA A 111 15.34 6.40 5.85
N SER A 112 15.22 7.06 4.69
CA SER A 112 16.07 6.82 3.53
C SER A 112 17.29 7.73 3.58
N ASN A 113 18.19 7.50 4.54
CA ASN A 113 19.53 8.09 4.52
C ASN A 113 20.55 6.96 4.61
N THR A 114 20.72 6.18 3.55
CA THR A 114 21.80 5.19 3.44
C THR A 114 23.12 5.89 3.14
N SER A 115 23.79 6.40 4.18
CA SER A 115 25.26 6.49 4.16
C SER A 115 25.80 5.17 4.72
N VAL A 116 26.15 4.26 3.83
CA VAL A 116 26.79 2.98 4.19
C VAL A 116 28.21 3.27 4.65
N ARG A 117 28.44 3.33 5.97
CA ARG A 117 29.78 3.35 6.56
C ARG A 117 30.15 1.93 7.02
N THR A 118 30.87 1.20 6.20
CA THR A 118 31.46 -0.09 6.57
C THR A 118 32.54 0.11 7.64
N LYS A 119 32.40 -0.54 8.80
CA LYS A 119 33.49 -0.66 9.78
C LYS A 119 34.12 -2.05 9.64
N LYS A 120 35.39 -2.08 9.23
CA LYS A 120 36.26 -3.26 9.23
C LYS A 120 36.37 -3.82 10.65
N VAL A 121 36.12 -5.12 10.81
CA VAL A 121 36.39 -5.88 12.04
C VAL A 121 37.86 -6.29 12.04
N LYS A 122 38.61 -5.86 13.07
CA LYS A 122 40.00 -6.26 13.31
C LYS A 122 39.98 -7.45 14.27
N ARG A 123 40.29 -8.65 13.76
CA ARG A 123 40.56 -9.84 14.59
C ARG A 123 41.91 -9.64 15.26
N GLN A 124 41.97 -9.79 16.58
CA GLN A 124 43.23 -9.96 17.31
C GLN A 124 43.41 -11.45 17.61
N LEU A 125 44.63 -11.94 17.34
CA LEU A 125 45.19 -13.19 17.87
C LEU A 125 45.85 -12.88 19.20
#